data_AF-A0A7X7BIL2-F1
#
_entry.id   AF-A0A7X7BIL2-F1
#
_cell.length_a   1.000
_cell.length_b   1.000
_cell.length_c   1.000
_cell.angle_alpha   90.00
_cell.angle_beta   90.00
_cell.angle_gamma   90.00
#
_symmetry.space_group_name_H-M   'P 1'
#
loop_
_entity.id
_entity.type
_entity.pdbx_description
1 polymer ?
#
loop_
_entity_poly.entity_id
_entity_poly.type
_entity_poly.pdbx_seq_one_letter_code
_entity_poly.pdbx_strand_id
1 'polypeptide(L)'
;MVRSSIEETLNALLDKEANTLVNTGKYERTNERMGNRSGYHTKQLTTTAGDVKLKFPRLKGIPFETQMLMFCRRGSYRNVSG
;
A
#
# COMPACT_ATOMS: atom_id res chain seq x y z
N MET A 1 17.42 -10.70 -6.41
CA MET A 1 16.23 -11.55 -6.24
C MET A 1 15.37 -11.09 -5.05
N VAL A 2 15.94 -10.91 -3.86
CA VAL A 2 15.20 -10.52 -2.64
C VAL A 2 14.39 -9.21 -2.76
N ARG A 3 14.97 -8.15 -3.33
CA ARG A 3 14.29 -6.85 -3.52
C ARG A 3 12.96 -6.95 -4.29
N SER A 4 12.95 -7.69 -5.40
CA SER A 4 11.76 -7.83 -6.26
C SER A 4 10.63 -8.56 -5.53
N SER A 5 10.96 -9.64 -4.81
CA SER A 5 9.98 -10.38 -4.01
C SER A 5 9.39 -9.53 -2.89
N ILE A 6 10.19 -8.66 -2.27
CA ILE A 6 9.70 -7.69 -1.28
C ILE A 6 8.74 -6.69 -1.92
N GLU A 7 9.13 -6.11 -3.07
CA GLU A 7 8.29 -5.16 -3.80
C GLU A 7 6.94 -5.78 -4.19
N GLU A 8 6.94 -7.00 -4.72
CA GLU A 8 5.73 -7.74 -5.08
C GLU A 8 4.85 -8.02 -3.87
N THR A 9 5.44 -8.52 -2.78
CA THR A 9 4.69 -8.87 -1.56
C THR A 9 4.05 -7.63 -0.93
N LEU A 10 4.79 -6.52 -0.82
CA LEU A 10 4.27 -5.27 -0.26
C LEU A 10 3.15 -4.68 -1.11
N ASN A 11 3.29 -4.71 -2.44
CA ASN A 11 2.24 -4.26 -3.34
C ASN A 11 1.00 -5.15 -3.26
N ALA A 12 1.16 -6.47 -3.16
CA ALA A 12 0.06 -7.41 -2.98
C ALA A 12 -0.69 -7.18 -1.66
N LEU A 13 0.01 -6.84 -0.57
CA LEU A 13 -0.60 -6.48 0.71
C LEU A 13 -1.43 -5.19 0.61
N LEU A 14 -0.88 -4.14 -0.02
CA LEU A 14 -1.62 -2.89 -0.25
C LEU A 14 -2.89 -3.12 -1.09
N ASP A 15 -2.80 -3.96 -2.12
CA ASP A 15 -3.96 -4.34 -2.94
C ASP A 15 -5.02 -5.09 -2.12
N LYS A 16 -4.60 -6.00 -1.23
CA LYS A 16 -5.50 -6.76 -0.35
C LYS A 16 -6.18 -5.86 0.68
N GLU A 17 -5.46 -4.92 1.28
CA GLU A 17 -6.04 -3.95 2.21
C GLU A 17 -7.06 -3.06 1.50
N ALA A 18 -6.74 -2.55 0.31
CA ALA A 18 -7.67 -1.75 -0.48
C ALA A 18 -8.93 -2.55 -0.87
N ASN A 19 -8.76 -3.82 -1.24
CA ASN A 19 -9.90 -4.69 -1.52
C ASN A 19 -10.74 -4.94 -0.28
N THR A 20 -10.11 -5.13 0.88
CA THR A 20 -10.84 -5.26 2.14
C THR A 20 -11.63 -4.00 2.43
N LEU A 21 -11.00 -2.82 2.36
CA LEU A 21 -11.66 -1.52 2.61
C LEU A 21 -12.87 -1.29 1.68
N VAL A 22 -12.73 -1.57 0.38
CA VAL A 22 -13.82 -1.44 -0.60
C VAL A 22 -14.92 -2.51 -0.38
N ASN A 23 -14.55 -3.71 0.08
CA ASN A 23 -15.49 -4.82 0.28
C ASN A 23 -15.97 -4.99 1.73
N THR A 24 -15.64 -4.08 2.66
CA THR A 24 -16.04 -4.20 4.08
C THR A 24 -17.55 -4.10 4.33
N GLY A 25 -18.38 -3.94 3.29
CA GLY A 25 -19.82 -4.11 3.36
C GLY A 25 -20.22 -5.59 3.20
N LYS A 26 -20.01 -6.42 4.22
CA LYS A 26 -20.62 -7.77 4.25
C LYS A 26 -22.15 -7.59 4.37
N TYR A 27 -22.89 -8.00 3.33
CA TYR A 27 -24.36 -8.15 3.25
C TYR A 27 -25.25 -6.97 2.87
N GLU A 28 -24.75 -5.92 2.23
CA GLU A 28 -25.66 -5.04 1.47
C GLU A 28 -25.46 -5.24 -0.03
N ARG A 29 -26.55 -5.61 -0.72
CA ARG A 29 -26.76 -5.25 -2.12
C ARG A 29 -26.98 -3.73 -2.18
N THR A 30 -25.99 -2.94 -1.81
CA THR A 30 -26.00 -1.51 -2.13
C THR A 30 -25.43 -1.37 -3.53
N ASN A 31 -26.22 -0.74 -4.39
CA ASN A 31 -25.88 -0.36 -5.75
C ASN A 31 -24.77 0.73 -5.80
N GLU A 32 -24.11 0.98 -4.67
CA GLU A 32 -23.19 2.07 -4.40
C GLU A 32 -21.81 1.48 -4.12
N ARG A 33 -21.03 1.30 -5.18
CA ARG A 33 -19.60 1.04 -5.08
C ARG A 33 -18.96 2.22 -4.34
N MET A 34 -18.71 2.09 -3.03
CA MET A 34 -18.16 3.17 -2.21
C MET A 34 -16.74 3.62 -2.61
N GLY A 35 -16.09 2.95 -3.56
CA GLY A 35 -14.94 3.50 -4.24
C GLY A 35 -14.54 2.68 -5.46
N ASN A 36 -14.57 3.29 -6.64
CA ASN A 36 -13.87 2.73 -7.80
C ASN A 36 -12.36 2.99 -7.64
N ARG A 37 -11.51 2.01 -7.97
CA ARG A 37 -10.06 2.25 -8.07
C ARG A 37 -9.81 3.27 -9.16
N SER A 38 -9.23 4.41 -8.81
CA SER A 38 -8.93 5.49 -9.76
C SER A 38 -7.46 5.50 -10.22
N GLY A 39 -6.77 4.37 -10.06
CA GLY A 39 -5.35 4.21 -10.35
C GLY A 39 -4.51 4.10 -9.08
N TYR A 40 -3.22 4.40 -9.23
CA TYR A 40 -2.22 4.28 -8.17
C TYR A 40 -1.38 5.55 -8.11
N HIS A 41 -0.88 5.87 -6.93
CA HIS A 41 0.26 6.78 -6.82
C HIS A 41 1.46 6.02 -6.27
N THR A 42 2.63 6.29 -6.83
CA THR A 42 3.84 5.58 -6.44
C THR A 42 4.58 6.31 -5.33
N LYS A 43 5.11 5.57 -4.37
CA LYS A 43 6.03 6.06 -3.35
C LYS A 43 7.25 5.14 -3.31
N GLN A 44 8.42 5.74 -3.12
CA GLN A 44 9.66 4.98 -2.93
C GLN A 44 9.82 4.69 -1.44
N LEU A 45 10.11 3.43 -1.12
CA LEU A 45 10.43 2.99 0.23
C LEU A 45 11.85 2.45 0.23
N THR A 46 12.74 3.03 1.03
CA THR A 46 14.08 2.51 1.21
C THR A 46 14.05 1.36 2.22
N THR A 47 14.42 0.16 1.78
CA THR A 47 14.56 -1.01 2.65
C THR A 47 16.04 -1.40 2.75
N THR A 48 16.39 -2.23 3.73
CA THR A 48 17.76 -2.77 3.86
C THR A 48 18.21 -3.55 2.62
N ALA A 49 17.28 -4.13 1.87
CA ALA A 49 17.54 -4.84 0.62
C ALA A 49 17.62 -3.91 -0.62
N GLY A 50 17.51 -2.59 -0.41
CA GLY A 50 17.46 -1.55 -1.43
C GLY A 50 16.10 -0.84 -1.47
N ASP A 51 16.00 0.16 -2.33
CA ASP A 51 14.74 0.86 -2.55
C ASP A 51 13.65 -0.06 -3.11
N VAL A 52 12.37 0.23 -2.93
CA VAL A 52 11.27 -0.48 -3.61
C VAL A 52 10.21 0.53 -4.00
N LYS A 53 9.50 0.24 -5.09
CA LYS A 53 8.40 1.08 -5.57
C LYS A 53 7.07 0.52 -5.10
N LEU A 54 6.43 1.24 -4.19
CA LEU A 54 5.11 0.91 -3.68
C LEU A 54 4.03 1.62 -4.49
N LYS A 55 3.01 0.87 -4.91
CA LYS A 55 1.85 1.35 -5.65
C LYS A 55 0.67 1.49 -4.69
N PHE A 56 0.45 2.72 -4.22
CA PHE A 56 -0.66 3.01 -3.32
C PHE A 56 -1.97 3.14 -4.09
N PRO A 57 -2.96 2.26 -3.83
CA PRO A 57 -4.26 2.33 -4.48
C PRO A 57 -4.94 3.66 -4.18
N ARG A 58 -5.47 4.32 -5.21
CA ARG A 58 -6.37 5.47 -5.03
C ARG A 58 -7.81 4.99 -5.07
N LEU A 59 -8.51 5.18 -3.96
CA LEU A 59 -9.94 4.89 -3.84
C LEU A 59 -10.72 6.20 -4.06
N LYS A 60 -11.80 6.16 -4.84
CA LYS A 60 -12.72 7.31 -4.97
C LYS A 60 -13.59 7.39 -3.71
N GLY A 61 -13.72 8.59 -3.13
CA GLY A 61 -14.66 8.84 -2.02
C GLY A 61 -14.14 8.50 -0.63
N ILE A 62 -13.07 7.71 -0.49
CA ILE A 62 -12.50 7.33 0.82
C ILE A 62 -10.98 7.45 0.77
N PRO A 63 -10.33 8.10 1.76
CA PRO A 63 -8.88 8.08 1.88
C PRO A 63 -8.37 6.66 2.14
N PHE A 64 -7.37 6.23 1.39
CA PHE A 64 -6.71 4.95 1.63
C PHE A 64 -5.68 5.11 2.76
N GLU A 65 -6.11 4.81 3.99
CA GLU A 65 -5.23 4.74 5.15
C GLU A 65 -4.76 3.31 5.36
N THR A 66 -3.43 3.09 5.33
CA THR A 66 -2.83 1.79 5.62
C THR A 66 -1.96 1.87 6.87
N GLN A 67 -2.13 0.91 7.77
CA GLN A 67 -1.28 0.76 8.96
C GLN A 67 0.13 0.28 8.60
N MET A 68 0.33 -0.30 7.41
CA MET A 68 1.63 -0.78 6.94
C MET A 68 2.67 0.36 6.85
N LEU A 69 2.25 1.56 6.42
CA LEU A 69 3.12 2.73 6.30
C LEU A 69 3.55 3.33 7.65
N MET A 70 2.80 3.05 8.72
CA MET A 70 3.12 3.58 10.06
C MET A 70 4.45 3.02 10.58
N PHE A 71 4.81 1.81 10.14
CA PHE A 71 6.09 1.18 10.46
C PHE A 71 7.26 1.78 9.64
N CYS A 72 7.03 2.16 8.38
CA CYS A 72 8.05 2.74 7.51
C CYS A 72 8.52 4.15 7.94
N ARG A 73 7.70 4.92 8.66
CA ARG A 73 8.10 6.25 9.16
C ARG A 73 9.19 6.20 10.25
N ARG A 74 9.37 5.06 10.92
CA ARG A 74 10.34 4.85 12.01
C ARG A 74 11.63 4.17 11.56
N GLY A 75 11.99 4.33 10.29
CA GLY A 75 13.18 3.76 9.70
C GLY A 75 13.93 4.74 8.80
N SER A 76 14.21 5.96 9.27
CA SER A 76 15.36 6.71 8.75
C SER A 76 16.62 6.05 9.31
N TYR A 77 16.94 4.85 8.84
CA TYR A 77 18.29 4.32 9.00
C TYR A 77 19.15 5.04 7.98
N ARG A 78 19.70 6.19 8.42
CA ARG A 78 20.92 6.75 7.83
C ARG A 78 21.89 5.59 7.71
N ASN A 79 22.23 5.22 6.48
CA ASN A 79 23.51 4.57 6.21
C ASN A 79 24.58 5.54 6.74
N VAL A 80 25.09 5.28 7.95
CA VAL A 80 26.36 5.83 8.39
C VAL A 80 27.40 4.91 7.76
N SER A 81 27.73 5.21 6.52
CA SER A 81 28.96 4.72 5.88
C SER A 81 30.07 5.66 6.35
N GLY A 82 30.97 5.17 7.19
CA GLY A 82 32.11 5.90 7.73
C GLY A 82 32.78 5.11 8.83
#